data_AF-A0A371DV72-F1
#
_entry.id   AF-A0A371DV72-F1
#
_cell.length_a   1.000
_cell.length_b   1.000
_cell.length_c   1.000
_cell.angle_alpha   90.00
_cell.angle_beta   90.00
_cell.angle_gamma   90.00
#
_symmetry.space_group_name_H-M   'P 1'
#
loop_
_entity.id
_entity.type
_entity.pdbx_description
1 polymer ?
#
loop_
_entity_poly.entity_id
_entity_poly.type
_entity_poly.pdbx_seq_one_letter_code
_entity_poly.pdbx_strand_id
1 'polypeptide(L)'
;MSAVTDRTPLLENGNGAQPPKPFFARLKDNLSTHGQPSWLASYKFFFFGSYLNVLLLFVPLSFFSHFLNWDAALVFAFSFIAIMPLAALLGTATDQLSMKLGQTLSGLLNASFGNAVEIIVGIAALLQGELRIVQTSLLGSILSNILLVLGCSFLAGGLKFPESNFQVTAAQASSSLMTLACITLVIPAAYHSAKSHSGGLGDEVGTVINGTVKAAVDSTIDTGLGGLDADGAHGLKIISRGTAILLLFVYVVYLIFQLKTHAYLYLAEAQADEETEEPEMNTLAAGSGLLLVTIITSFCADYLVGSIEETAERYSIPKPFIGLILLPIVANAAEHVTSVWMAMKNKMELTIGICVGSSIQIAAFVVPLLVIVGWITGHDLTLFFADFETIVLFVSVLLVNFLIQDGKSNYMEGLMLVTLYLVIALAFWVS
;
A
#
# COMPACT_ATOMS: atom_id res chain seq x y z
N MET A 1 -30.46 45.71 38.00
CA MET A 1 -29.70 45.52 36.76
C MET A 1 -28.26 45.99 36.98
N SER A 2 -27.34 45.06 37.26
CA SER A 2 -25.94 45.04 36.81
C SER A 2 -25.19 43.96 37.60
N ALA A 3 -24.27 43.28 36.92
CA ALA A 3 -23.48 42.17 37.41
C ALA A 3 -22.34 42.65 38.33
N VAL A 4 -21.96 41.81 39.30
CA VAL A 4 -20.62 41.82 39.88
C VAL A 4 -20.14 40.38 40.01
N THR A 5 -19.00 40.16 39.37
CA THR A 5 -18.17 38.97 39.25
C THR A 5 -17.54 38.54 40.57
N ASP A 6 -17.53 37.24 40.86
CA ASP A 6 -16.54 36.64 41.75
C ASP A 6 -15.73 35.58 40.99
N ARG A 7 -14.59 36.03 40.45
CA ARG A 7 -13.44 35.18 40.16
C ARG A 7 -12.64 35.09 41.45
N THR A 8 -12.82 34.03 42.22
CA THR A 8 -11.88 33.67 43.29
C THR A 8 -10.92 32.58 42.76
N PRO A 9 -9.60 32.74 42.98
CA PRO A 9 -8.58 31.85 42.44
C PRO A 9 -8.47 30.61 43.34
N LEU A 10 -8.63 29.42 42.76
CA LEU A 10 -8.38 28.16 43.46
C LEU A 10 -6.93 27.74 43.25
N LEU A 11 -6.14 28.04 44.29
CA LEU A 11 -5.01 27.27 44.84
C LEU A 11 -3.97 26.73 43.84
N GLU A 12 -2.82 27.40 43.90
CA GLU A 12 -1.50 26.96 43.46
C GLU A 12 -1.16 25.58 44.06
N ASN A 13 -1.41 24.52 43.30
CA ASN A 13 -0.99 23.18 43.66
C ASN A 13 0.46 22.98 43.21
N GLY A 14 1.36 22.88 44.19
CA GLY A 14 2.81 22.80 44.04
C GLY A 14 3.29 21.50 43.41
N ASN A 15 3.12 21.37 42.09
CA ASN A 15 4.03 20.62 41.23
C ASN A 15 4.49 21.60 40.16
N GLY A 16 5.75 22.02 40.24
CA GLY A 16 6.35 22.90 39.23
C GLY A 16 6.06 22.34 37.85
N ALA A 17 5.19 23.02 37.10
CA ALA A 17 4.95 22.74 35.70
C ALA A 17 6.26 23.04 34.98
N GLN A 18 7.12 22.03 34.89
CA GLN A 18 8.30 22.09 34.06
C GLN A 18 7.85 22.48 32.65
N PRO A 19 8.53 23.44 31.99
CA PRO A 19 8.24 23.76 30.61
C PRO A 19 8.24 22.45 29.80
N PRO A 20 7.33 22.28 28.81
CA PRO A 20 7.28 21.06 28.03
C PRO A 20 8.68 20.78 27.49
N LYS A 21 9.27 19.63 27.89
CA LYS A 21 10.61 19.25 27.46
C LYS A 21 10.73 19.42 25.94
N PRO A 22 11.83 20.00 25.42
CA PRO A 22 12.03 20.15 23.99
C PRO A 22 11.91 18.79 23.30
N PHE A 23 11.47 18.78 22.04
CA PHE A 23 11.16 17.57 21.28
C PHE A 23 12.24 16.48 21.41
N PHE A 24 13.51 16.85 21.29
CA PHE A 24 14.64 15.94 21.43
C PHE A 24 14.82 15.34 22.83
N ALA A 25 14.48 16.06 23.89
CA ALA A 25 14.53 15.54 25.25
C ALA A 25 13.39 14.54 25.53
N ARG A 26 12.20 14.76 24.94
CA ARG A 26 11.10 13.77 24.98
C ARG A 26 11.44 12.51 24.17
N LEU A 27 12.05 12.69 23.01
CA LEU A 27 12.55 11.58 22.19
C LEU A 27 13.60 10.76 22.96
N LYS A 28 14.55 11.43 23.62
CA LYS A 28 15.60 10.78 24.42
C LYS A 28 15.04 10.02 25.63
N ASP A 29 14.06 10.58 26.33
CA ASP A 29 13.43 9.91 27.47
C ASP A 29 12.61 8.69 27.01
N ASN A 30 11.87 8.78 25.89
CA ASN A 30 11.17 7.62 25.31
C ASN A 30 12.14 6.51 24.81
N LEU A 31 13.37 6.88 24.45
CA LEU A 31 14.44 5.96 24.10
C LEU A 31 15.17 5.38 25.33
N SER A 32 14.93 5.91 26.54
CA SER A 32 15.63 5.48 27.75
C SER A 32 15.02 4.22 28.38
N THR A 33 15.90 3.38 28.92
CA THR A 33 15.78 1.92 29.05
C THR A 33 15.09 1.41 30.33
N HIS A 34 14.06 2.08 30.86
CA HIS A 34 13.34 1.58 32.04
C HIS A 34 12.19 0.65 31.62
N GLY A 35 12.29 -0.63 32.02
CA GLY A 35 11.25 -1.66 31.80
C GLY A 35 11.25 -2.36 30.45
N GLN A 36 12.26 -2.17 29.60
CA GLN A 36 12.26 -2.76 28.25
C GLN A 36 12.81 -4.20 28.23
N PRO A 37 12.26 -5.09 27.38
CA PRO A 37 12.83 -6.41 27.17
C PRO A 37 14.28 -6.30 26.67
N SER A 38 15.10 -7.29 27.03
CA SER A 38 16.50 -7.33 26.59
C SER A 38 16.60 -7.40 25.07
N TRP A 39 17.74 -7.00 24.51
CA TRP A 39 18.00 -7.11 23.07
C TRP A 39 17.81 -8.55 22.57
N LEU A 40 18.29 -9.53 23.32
CA LEU A 40 18.14 -10.95 22.98
C LEU A 40 16.67 -11.38 22.98
N ALA A 41 15.90 -10.95 23.98
CA ALA A 41 14.47 -11.25 24.06
C ALA A 41 13.71 -10.59 22.88
N SER A 42 14.05 -9.34 22.56
CA SER A 42 13.44 -8.60 21.45
C SER A 42 13.68 -9.32 20.11
N TYR A 43 14.91 -9.74 19.82
CA TYR A 43 15.22 -10.46 18.58
C TYR A 43 14.71 -11.90 18.56
N LYS A 44 14.60 -12.56 19.72
CA LYS A 44 13.95 -13.86 19.83
C LYS A 44 12.47 -13.75 19.48
N PHE A 45 11.76 -12.76 20.03
CA PHE A 45 10.39 -12.46 19.63
C PHE A 45 10.32 -12.13 18.14
N PHE A 46 11.17 -11.22 17.67
CA PHE A 46 11.14 -10.75 16.28
C PHE A 46 11.23 -11.90 15.27
N PHE A 47 12.23 -12.79 15.43
CA PHE A 47 12.45 -13.88 14.46
C PHE A 47 11.64 -15.14 14.73
N PHE A 48 11.11 -15.37 15.94
CA PHE A 48 10.41 -16.62 16.28
C PHE A 48 8.96 -16.42 16.75
N GLY A 49 8.46 -15.18 16.77
CA GLY A 49 7.11 -14.85 17.25
C GLY A 49 5.98 -15.17 16.27
N SER A 50 6.29 -15.29 14.97
CA SER A 50 5.30 -15.60 13.93
C SER A 50 5.59 -16.93 13.24
N TYR A 51 4.53 -17.70 12.97
CA TYR A 51 4.62 -18.92 12.15
C TYR A 51 5.09 -18.62 10.71
N LEU A 52 4.83 -17.41 10.19
CA LEU A 52 5.32 -17.00 8.87
C LEU A 52 6.85 -16.98 8.80
N ASN A 53 7.54 -16.78 9.94
CA ASN A 53 8.99 -16.69 9.97
C ASN A 53 9.69 -18.00 9.60
N VAL A 54 8.98 -19.13 9.54
CA VAL A 54 9.51 -20.37 8.93
C VAL A 54 9.95 -20.12 7.48
N LEU A 55 9.26 -19.23 6.76
CA LEU A 55 9.60 -18.86 5.39
C LEU A 55 10.87 -18.00 5.28
N LEU A 56 11.46 -17.53 6.39
CA LEU A 56 12.75 -16.82 6.34
C LEU A 56 13.87 -17.69 5.78
N LEU A 57 13.70 -19.02 5.74
CA LEU A 57 14.62 -19.92 5.04
C LEU A 57 14.76 -19.58 3.54
N PHE A 58 13.76 -18.93 2.95
CA PHE A 58 13.79 -18.53 1.54
C PHE A 58 14.65 -17.29 1.30
N VAL A 59 14.98 -16.51 2.34
CA VAL A 59 15.90 -15.37 2.23
C VAL A 59 17.30 -15.84 1.77
N PRO A 60 18.01 -16.74 2.48
CA PRO A 60 19.29 -17.22 1.98
C PRO A 60 19.16 -18.00 0.67
N LEU A 61 18.05 -18.70 0.41
CA LEU A 61 17.83 -19.37 -0.88
C LEU A 61 17.71 -18.39 -2.05
N SER A 62 17.04 -17.26 -1.85
CA SER A 62 16.93 -16.15 -2.81
C SER A 62 18.32 -15.58 -3.15
N PHE A 63 19.16 -15.38 -2.13
CA PHE A 63 20.53 -14.93 -2.32
C PHE A 63 21.36 -15.98 -3.07
N PHE A 64 21.29 -17.25 -2.67
CA PHE A 64 22.05 -18.31 -3.32
C PHE A 64 21.61 -18.55 -4.77
N SER A 65 20.30 -18.53 -5.05
CA SER A 65 19.81 -18.70 -6.42
C SER A 65 20.30 -17.57 -7.32
N HIS A 66 20.31 -16.33 -6.84
CA HIS A 66 20.88 -15.20 -7.59
C HIS A 66 22.40 -15.33 -7.79
N PHE A 67 23.17 -15.49 -6.71
CA PHE A 67 24.64 -15.50 -6.81
C PHE A 67 25.22 -16.72 -7.52
N LEU A 68 24.53 -17.86 -7.46
CA LEU A 68 24.92 -19.06 -8.19
C LEU A 68 24.32 -19.12 -9.60
N ASN A 69 23.63 -18.06 -10.04
CA ASN A 69 22.96 -17.96 -11.35
C ASN A 69 22.08 -19.18 -11.64
N TRP A 70 21.22 -19.51 -10.68
CA TRP A 70 20.19 -20.52 -10.89
C TRP A 70 19.14 -20.01 -11.87
N ASP A 71 18.29 -20.93 -12.28
CA ASP A 71 17.13 -20.67 -13.14
C ASP A 71 16.32 -19.45 -12.66
N ALA A 72 15.96 -18.52 -13.56
CA ALA A 72 15.23 -17.32 -13.19
C ALA A 72 13.89 -17.62 -12.50
N ALA A 73 13.24 -18.73 -12.82
CA ALA A 73 12.02 -19.15 -12.15
C ALA A 73 12.25 -19.46 -10.67
N LEU A 74 13.41 -20.03 -10.33
CA LEU A 74 13.81 -20.31 -8.95
C LEU A 74 14.22 -19.04 -8.23
N VAL A 75 14.93 -18.13 -8.89
CA VAL A 75 15.23 -16.80 -8.34
C VAL A 75 13.92 -16.10 -8.01
N PHE A 76 13.00 -16.01 -8.98
CA PHE A 76 11.67 -15.43 -8.81
C PHE A 76 10.93 -16.09 -7.64
N ALA A 77 10.79 -17.42 -7.64
CA ALA A 77 10.02 -18.13 -6.62
C ALA A 77 10.61 -17.97 -5.21
N PHE A 78 11.92 -18.07 -5.04
CA PHE A 78 12.54 -17.91 -3.73
C PHE A 78 12.51 -16.47 -3.24
N SER A 79 12.78 -15.49 -4.11
CA SER A 79 12.65 -14.07 -3.75
C SER A 79 11.20 -13.71 -3.41
N PHE A 80 10.23 -14.23 -4.17
CA PHE A 80 8.80 -14.05 -3.94
C PHE A 80 8.38 -14.57 -2.56
N ILE A 81 8.73 -15.81 -2.23
CA ILE A 81 8.40 -16.41 -0.92
C ILE A 81 9.16 -15.71 0.21
N ALA A 82 10.40 -15.26 -0.02
CA ALA A 82 11.21 -14.56 0.97
C ALA A 82 10.60 -13.21 1.39
N ILE A 83 9.91 -12.50 0.49
CA ILE A 83 9.31 -11.19 0.81
C ILE A 83 8.14 -11.33 1.77
N MET A 84 7.37 -12.42 1.75
CA MET A 84 6.22 -12.62 2.65
C MET A 84 6.56 -12.49 4.15
N PRO A 85 7.53 -13.25 4.72
CA PRO A 85 7.90 -13.09 6.12
C PRO A 85 8.60 -11.76 6.38
N LEU A 86 9.35 -11.22 5.40
CA LEU A 86 10.00 -9.93 5.56
C LEU A 86 8.97 -8.79 5.68
N ALA A 87 7.87 -8.84 4.92
CA ALA A 87 6.74 -7.92 5.05
C ALA A 87 6.14 -7.96 6.46
N ALA A 88 5.89 -9.18 6.97
CA ALA A 88 5.37 -9.38 8.32
C ALA A 88 6.31 -8.83 9.41
N LEU A 89 7.62 -9.04 9.27
CA LEU A 89 8.63 -8.48 10.17
C LEU A 89 8.69 -6.96 10.09
N LEU A 90 8.52 -6.38 8.90
CA LEU A 90 8.49 -4.93 8.70
C LEU A 90 7.30 -4.29 9.45
N GLY A 91 6.11 -4.89 9.31
CA GLY A 91 4.91 -4.49 10.06
C GLY A 91 5.12 -4.61 11.56
N THR A 92 5.61 -5.76 12.03
CA THR A 92 5.91 -5.99 13.45
C THR A 92 6.89 -4.94 14.02
N ALA A 93 7.96 -4.61 13.28
CA ALA A 93 8.92 -3.60 13.72
C ALA A 93 8.28 -2.19 13.76
N THR A 94 7.46 -1.86 12.77
CA THR A 94 6.70 -0.60 12.68
C THR A 94 5.72 -0.45 13.85
N ASP A 95 5.01 -1.52 14.20
CA ASP A 95 4.05 -1.53 15.32
C ASP A 95 4.76 -1.33 16.65
N GLN A 96 5.83 -2.09 16.90
CA GLN A 96 6.62 -1.98 18.13
C GLN A 96 7.28 -0.60 18.29
N LEU A 97 7.69 0.03 17.19
CA LEU A 97 8.14 1.43 17.20
C LEU A 97 6.98 2.38 17.50
N SER A 98 5.83 2.17 16.87
CA SER A 98 4.64 3.02 16.98
C SER A 98 4.07 3.08 18.40
N MET A 99 4.08 1.97 19.15
CA MET A 99 3.53 1.89 20.51
C MET A 99 4.13 2.89 21.50
N LYS A 100 5.37 3.36 21.29
CA LYS A 100 6.03 4.36 22.15
C LYS A 100 6.08 5.77 21.56
N LEU A 101 5.56 5.93 20.36
CA LEU A 101 5.45 7.22 19.69
C LEU A 101 4.09 7.85 20.02
N GLY A 102 4.03 9.18 20.01
CA GLY A 102 2.74 9.85 20.10
C GLY A 102 1.89 9.55 18.86
N GLN A 103 0.56 9.65 18.99
CA GLN A 103 -0.42 9.35 17.93
C GLN A 103 -0.03 9.90 16.55
N THR A 104 0.43 11.15 16.46
CA THR A 104 0.84 11.75 15.18
C THR A 104 2.06 11.08 14.56
N LEU A 105 3.08 10.74 15.36
CA LEU A 105 4.29 10.08 14.88
C LEU A 105 4.03 8.61 14.55
N SER A 106 3.20 7.93 15.35
CA SER A 106 2.71 6.59 15.03
C SER A 106 1.97 6.57 13.69
N GLY A 107 1.04 7.51 13.47
CA GLY A 107 0.30 7.61 12.22
C GLY A 107 1.19 7.86 11.00
N LEU A 108 2.20 8.73 11.13
CA LEU A 108 3.17 8.99 10.06
C LEU A 108 4.09 7.79 9.81
N LEU A 109 4.51 7.09 10.86
CA LEU A 109 5.34 5.89 10.74
C LEU A 109 4.55 4.79 10.03
N ASN A 110 3.29 4.56 10.42
CA ASN A 110 2.43 3.58 9.79
C ASN A 110 2.12 3.93 8.32
N ALA A 111 1.80 5.19 8.03
CA ALA A 111 1.62 5.66 6.66
C ALA A 111 2.83 5.36 5.74
N SER A 112 4.04 5.44 6.29
CA SER A 112 5.29 5.25 5.54
C SER A 112 5.71 3.79 5.47
N PHE A 113 5.87 3.14 6.62
CA PHE A 113 6.41 1.77 6.73
C PHE A 113 5.35 0.68 6.68
N GLY A 114 4.06 1.01 6.81
CA GLY A 114 2.96 0.08 6.57
C GLY A 114 2.92 -0.38 5.11
N ASN A 115 3.24 0.51 4.16
CA ASN A 115 3.31 0.20 2.73
C ASN A 115 4.74 0.06 2.21
N ALA A 116 5.71 -0.24 3.08
CA ALA A 116 7.11 -0.17 2.68
C ALA A 116 7.49 -1.29 1.71
N VAL A 117 6.82 -2.45 1.70
CA VAL A 117 7.12 -3.50 0.73
C VAL A 117 6.69 -3.08 -0.68
N GLU A 118 5.52 -2.46 -0.83
CA GLU A 118 5.01 -1.88 -2.07
C GLU A 118 5.97 -0.81 -2.58
N ILE A 119 6.43 0.07 -1.69
CA ILE A 119 7.39 1.13 -2.02
C ILE A 119 8.74 0.51 -2.44
N ILE A 120 9.26 -0.47 -1.72
CA ILE A 120 10.55 -1.12 -2.02
C ILE A 120 10.49 -1.85 -3.36
N VAL A 121 9.48 -2.69 -3.58
CA VAL A 121 9.29 -3.43 -4.84
C VAL A 121 9.02 -2.46 -5.99
N GLY A 122 8.21 -1.42 -5.77
CA GLY A 122 7.93 -0.37 -6.75
C GLY A 122 9.17 0.44 -7.14
N ILE A 123 10.04 0.78 -6.17
CA ILE A 123 11.32 1.44 -6.47
C ILE A 123 12.27 0.50 -7.21
N ALA A 124 12.37 -0.78 -6.81
CA ALA A 124 13.20 -1.75 -7.50
C ALA A 124 12.78 -1.90 -8.97
N ALA A 125 11.48 -2.08 -9.23
CA ALA A 125 10.93 -2.13 -10.57
C ALA A 125 11.14 -0.82 -11.36
N LEU A 126 10.92 0.33 -10.72
CA LEU A 126 11.16 1.63 -11.34
C LEU A 126 12.62 1.81 -11.79
N LEU A 127 13.58 1.46 -10.93
CA LEU A 127 15.02 1.61 -11.22
C LEU A 127 15.53 0.62 -12.26
N GLN A 128 14.84 -0.50 -12.45
CA GLN A 128 15.11 -1.47 -13.51
C GLN A 128 14.37 -1.14 -14.82
N GLY A 129 13.58 -0.06 -14.87
CA GLY A 129 12.83 0.33 -16.06
C GLY A 129 11.50 -0.41 -16.26
N GLU A 130 11.09 -1.24 -15.30
CA GLU A 130 9.86 -2.05 -15.33
C GLU A 130 8.63 -1.22 -14.95
N LEU A 131 8.38 -0.12 -15.68
CA LEU A 131 7.31 0.84 -15.39
C LEU A 131 5.93 0.16 -15.36
N ARG A 132 5.70 -0.81 -16.25
CA ARG A 132 4.44 -1.53 -16.32
C ARG A 132 4.20 -2.41 -15.10
N ILE A 133 5.26 -3.04 -14.57
CA ILE A 133 5.20 -3.80 -13.32
C ILE A 133 4.85 -2.89 -12.16
N VAL A 134 5.49 -1.70 -12.06
CA VAL A 134 5.15 -0.70 -11.03
C VAL A 134 3.67 -0.34 -11.06
N GLN A 135 3.14 -0.01 -12.24
CA GLN A 135 1.74 0.39 -12.40
C GLN A 135 0.77 -0.74 -12.02
N THR A 136 1.00 -1.92 -12.58
CA THR A 136 0.11 -3.08 -12.38
C THR A 136 0.17 -3.58 -10.94
N SER A 137 1.33 -3.56 -10.28
CA SER A 137 1.45 -3.98 -8.88
C SER A 137 0.76 -3.05 -7.89
N LEU A 138 0.79 -1.74 -8.14
CA LEU A 138 0.11 -0.77 -7.28
C LEU A 138 -1.41 -0.88 -7.40
N LEU A 139 -1.93 -1.02 -8.62
CA LEU A 139 -3.35 -1.29 -8.84
C LEU A 139 -3.76 -2.64 -8.24
N GLY A 140 -2.94 -3.66 -8.44
CA GLY A 140 -3.13 -4.97 -7.87
C GLY A 140 -3.20 -4.96 -6.35
N SER A 141 -2.39 -4.14 -5.69
CA SER A 141 -2.41 -3.98 -4.22
C SER A 141 -3.73 -3.37 -3.73
N ILE A 142 -4.24 -2.34 -4.43
CA ILE A 142 -5.58 -1.79 -4.14
C ILE A 142 -6.67 -2.85 -4.35
N LEU A 143 -6.66 -3.54 -5.50
CA LEU A 143 -7.65 -4.57 -5.83
C LEU A 143 -7.60 -5.77 -4.86
N SER A 144 -6.41 -6.21 -4.48
CA SER A 144 -6.19 -7.28 -3.51
C SER A 144 -6.82 -6.90 -2.17
N ASN A 145 -6.54 -5.71 -1.66
CA ASN A 145 -7.06 -5.27 -0.37
C ASN A 145 -8.59 -5.14 -0.35
N ILE A 146 -9.16 -4.47 -1.36
CA ILE A 146 -10.61 -4.19 -1.36
C ILE A 146 -11.46 -5.38 -1.81
N LEU A 147 -10.92 -6.33 -2.60
CA LEU A 147 -11.66 -7.49 -3.07
C LEU A 147 -11.21 -8.79 -2.39
N LEU A 148 -9.94 -9.15 -2.49
CA LEU A 148 -9.45 -10.43 -1.98
C LEU A 148 -9.44 -10.46 -0.45
N VAL A 149 -8.82 -9.48 0.20
CA VAL A 149 -8.68 -9.46 1.67
C VAL A 149 -10.02 -9.20 2.33
N LEU A 150 -10.69 -8.15 1.90
CA LEU A 150 -12.01 -7.82 2.42
C LEU A 150 -13.00 -8.97 2.18
N GLY A 151 -12.98 -9.57 0.99
CA GLY A 151 -13.82 -10.71 0.64
C GLY A 151 -13.54 -11.96 1.49
N CYS A 152 -12.26 -12.33 1.64
CA CYS A 152 -11.86 -13.42 2.53
C CYS A 152 -12.26 -13.16 3.98
N SER A 153 -12.18 -11.91 4.43
CA SER A 153 -12.52 -11.51 5.79
C SER A 153 -14.03 -11.57 6.03
N PHE A 154 -14.84 -11.06 5.11
CA PHE A 154 -16.31 -11.16 5.16
C PHE A 154 -16.77 -12.61 5.10
N LEU A 155 -16.12 -13.44 4.26
CA LEU A 155 -16.40 -14.87 4.17
C LEU A 155 -16.08 -15.57 5.50
N ALA A 156 -14.86 -15.40 6.02
CA ALA A 156 -14.42 -16.04 7.25
C ALA A 156 -15.21 -15.59 8.49
N GLY A 157 -15.50 -14.30 8.61
CA GLY A 157 -16.39 -13.76 9.65
C GLY A 157 -17.82 -14.28 9.51
N GLY A 158 -18.35 -14.27 8.29
CA GLY A 158 -19.70 -14.72 7.95
C GLY A 158 -19.94 -16.23 8.14
N LEU A 159 -18.89 -17.05 8.11
CA LEU A 159 -18.97 -18.48 8.47
C LEU A 159 -19.17 -18.71 9.97
N LYS A 160 -18.85 -17.72 10.81
CA LYS A 160 -18.97 -17.80 12.28
C LYS A 160 -20.13 -16.95 12.82
N PHE A 161 -20.40 -15.81 12.19
CA PHE A 161 -21.44 -14.86 12.58
C PHE A 161 -22.40 -14.68 11.40
N PRO A 162 -23.73 -14.83 11.59
CA PRO A 162 -24.69 -14.65 10.49
C PRO A 162 -24.61 -13.27 9.83
N GLU A 163 -24.40 -12.22 10.64
CA GLU A 163 -24.15 -10.84 10.22
C GLU A 163 -23.13 -10.22 11.17
N SER A 164 -22.17 -9.44 10.64
CA SER A 164 -21.28 -8.59 11.45
C SER A 164 -21.62 -7.12 11.19
N ASN A 165 -21.83 -6.34 12.25
CA ASN A 165 -22.16 -4.91 12.14
C ASN A 165 -20.90 -4.07 12.37
N PHE A 166 -20.83 -2.90 11.75
CA PHE A 166 -19.74 -1.94 11.91
C PHE A 166 -20.23 -0.49 11.76
N GLN A 167 -19.51 0.44 12.37
CA GLN A 167 -19.83 1.85 12.34
C GLN A 167 -19.59 2.46 10.96
N VAL A 168 -20.67 2.95 10.37
CA VAL A 168 -20.69 3.46 8.99
C VAL A 168 -19.90 4.76 8.82
N THR A 169 -19.77 5.60 9.86
CA THR A 169 -19.25 6.98 9.73
C THR A 169 -17.77 7.04 9.32
N ALA A 170 -16.89 6.31 10.00
CA ALA A 170 -15.46 6.30 9.70
C ALA A 170 -15.17 5.56 8.38
N ALA A 171 -15.89 4.47 8.15
CA ALA A 171 -15.84 3.71 6.91
C ALA A 171 -16.27 4.55 5.69
N GLN A 172 -17.34 5.35 5.81
CA GLN A 172 -17.82 6.23 4.73
C GLN A 172 -16.88 7.38 4.39
N ALA A 173 -16.25 8.01 5.39
CA ALA A 173 -15.26 9.05 5.15
C ALA A 173 -14.06 8.51 4.37
N SER A 174 -13.58 7.33 4.77
CA SER A 174 -12.48 6.61 4.10
C SER A 174 -12.88 6.19 2.67
N SER A 175 -14.06 5.60 2.51
CA SER A 175 -14.64 5.21 1.23
C SER A 175 -14.79 6.39 0.24
N SER A 176 -15.22 7.56 0.73
CA SER A 176 -15.34 8.77 -0.09
C SER A 176 -13.98 9.24 -0.62
N LEU A 177 -12.95 9.20 0.23
CA LEU A 177 -11.59 9.57 -0.15
C LEU A 177 -10.99 8.58 -1.15
N MET A 178 -11.21 7.27 -0.93
CA MET A 178 -10.85 6.23 -1.87
C MET A 178 -11.43 6.50 -3.27
N THR A 179 -12.72 6.84 -3.32
CA THR A 179 -13.42 7.14 -4.56
C THR A 179 -12.79 8.31 -5.30
N LEU A 180 -12.48 9.39 -4.57
CA LEU A 180 -11.80 10.55 -5.12
C LEU A 180 -10.42 10.18 -5.68
N ALA A 181 -9.62 9.43 -4.93
CA ALA A 181 -8.30 8.98 -5.37
C ALA A 181 -8.40 8.16 -6.66
N CYS A 182 -9.30 7.18 -6.71
CA CYS A 182 -9.50 6.31 -7.87
C CYS A 182 -10.02 7.07 -9.10
N ILE A 183 -10.98 7.98 -8.94
CA ILE A 183 -11.43 8.86 -10.05
C ILE A 183 -10.26 9.66 -10.59
N THR A 184 -9.40 10.17 -9.70
CA THR A 184 -8.24 10.97 -10.12
C THR A 184 -7.21 10.11 -10.88
N LEU A 185 -7.06 8.83 -10.53
CA LEU A 185 -6.22 7.87 -11.26
C LEU A 185 -6.80 7.46 -12.63
N VAL A 186 -8.11 7.60 -12.84
CA VAL A 186 -8.80 7.32 -14.13
C VAL A 186 -8.57 8.42 -15.16
N ILE A 187 -8.39 9.68 -14.73
CA ILE A 187 -8.28 10.84 -15.63
C ILE A 187 -7.15 10.72 -16.68
N PRO A 188 -5.91 10.32 -16.33
CA PRO A 188 -4.83 10.11 -17.29
C PRO A 188 -5.16 9.05 -18.35
N ALA A 189 -5.83 7.95 -17.97
CA ALA A 189 -6.27 6.91 -18.91
C ALA A 189 -7.34 7.47 -19.87
N ALA A 190 -8.33 8.20 -19.35
CA ALA A 190 -9.35 8.86 -20.18
C ALA A 190 -8.73 9.87 -21.16
N TYR A 191 -7.70 10.61 -20.75
CA TYR A 191 -6.96 11.51 -21.62
C TYR A 191 -6.25 10.77 -22.76
N HIS A 192 -5.57 9.66 -22.45
CA HIS A 192 -4.91 8.81 -23.45
C HIS A 192 -5.92 8.27 -24.48
N SER A 193 -7.04 7.70 -24.01
CA SER A 193 -8.10 7.17 -24.87
C SER A 193 -8.71 8.25 -25.79
N ALA A 194 -8.95 9.45 -25.26
CA ALA A 194 -9.47 10.57 -26.07
C ALA A 194 -8.48 11.05 -27.15
N LYS A 195 -7.17 11.07 -26.84
CA LYS A 195 -6.13 11.52 -27.75
C LYS A 195 -5.76 10.48 -28.81
N SER A 196 -5.70 9.21 -28.45
CA SER A 196 -5.39 8.12 -29.38
C SER A 196 -6.45 7.97 -30.48
N HIS A 197 -7.73 8.21 -30.18
CA HIS A 197 -8.80 8.23 -31.19
C HIS A 197 -8.82 9.49 -32.07
N SER A 198 -8.35 10.63 -31.56
CA SER A 198 -8.34 11.88 -32.32
C SER A 198 -7.26 11.95 -33.40
N GLY A 199 -6.22 11.10 -33.31
CA GLY A 199 -5.13 11.02 -34.29
C GLY A 199 -5.49 10.31 -35.62
N GLY A 200 -6.69 9.71 -35.72
CA GLY A 200 -7.11 8.93 -36.89
C GLY A 200 -7.75 9.73 -38.04
N LEU A 201 -8.03 11.03 -37.87
CA LEU A 201 -8.82 11.81 -38.84
C LEU A 201 -8.03 12.85 -39.64
N GLY A 202 -6.70 12.90 -39.55
CA GLY A 202 -5.93 13.83 -40.36
C GLY A 202 -4.43 13.67 -40.26
N ASP A 203 -3.86 12.81 -41.11
CA ASP A 203 -2.63 13.04 -41.90
C ASP A 203 -2.10 11.69 -42.43
N GLU A 204 -2.70 11.16 -43.50
CA GLU A 204 -2.31 9.87 -44.09
C GLU A 204 -0.99 9.90 -44.88
N VAL A 205 -0.37 11.08 -45.09
CA VAL A 205 0.82 11.19 -45.97
C VAL A 205 2.11 11.53 -45.20
N GLY A 206 2.05 12.28 -44.09
CA GLY A 206 3.22 12.54 -43.23
C GLY A 206 3.59 11.41 -42.27
N THR A 207 2.61 10.59 -41.89
CA THR A 207 2.72 9.57 -40.83
C THR A 207 3.54 8.34 -41.25
N VAL A 208 3.57 7.99 -42.54
CA VAL A 208 4.25 6.76 -43.01
C VAL A 208 5.78 6.87 -42.92
N ILE A 209 6.34 8.03 -43.24
CA ILE A 209 7.80 8.23 -43.26
C ILE A 209 8.36 8.40 -41.83
N ASN A 210 7.67 9.17 -40.98
CA ASN A 210 8.08 9.33 -39.57
C ASN A 210 7.72 8.12 -38.70
N GLY A 211 6.64 7.40 -39.01
CA GLY A 211 6.23 6.21 -38.27
C GLY A 211 7.22 5.06 -38.39
N THR A 212 7.82 4.87 -39.58
CA THR A 212 8.79 3.78 -39.80
C THR A 212 10.12 4.01 -39.07
N VAL A 213 10.56 5.27 -38.96
CA VAL A 213 11.81 5.64 -38.25
C VAL A 213 11.60 5.69 -36.73
N LYS A 214 10.44 6.19 -36.27
CA LYS A 214 10.11 6.27 -34.83
C LYS A 214 9.81 4.88 -34.25
N ALA A 215 9.12 4.00 -34.99
CA ALA A 215 8.89 2.61 -34.59
C ALA A 215 10.20 1.79 -34.46
N ALA A 216 11.24 2.14 -35.21
CA ALA A 216 12.56 1.51 -35.10
C ALA A 216 13.40 2.04 -33.93
N VAL A 217 13.02 3.17 -33.30
CA VAL A 217 13.75 3.80 -32.19
C VAL A 217 13.03 3.58 -30.84
N ASP A 218 11.69 3.60 -30.81
CA ASP A 218 10.89 3.36 -29.59
C ASP A 218 10.80 1.88 -29.18
N SER A 219 11.33 0.94 -29.98
CA SER A 219 11.28 -0.51 -29.69
C SER A 219 12.15 -0.97 -28.50
N THR A 220 12.71 -0.05 -27.71
CA THR A 220 13.65 -0.38 -26.63
C THR A 220 13.11 -0.07 -25.23
N ILE A 221 11.98 0.63 -25.09
CA ILE A 221 11.31 0.86 -23.79
C ILE A 221 9.79 0.79 -23.98
N ASP A 222 9.15 -0.31 -23.57
CA ASP A 222 7.70 -0.43 -23.51
C ASP A 222 7.14 0.47 -22.40
N THR A 223 6.94 1.74 -22.73
CA THR A 223 6.40 2.75 -21.80
C THR A 223 4.88 2.68 -21.65
N GLY A 224 4.20 1.75 -22.34
CA GLY A 224 2.73 1.71 -22.40
C GLY A 224 2.09 2.89 -23.12
N LEU A 225 2.86 3.85 -23.66
CA LEU A 225 2.40 5.07 -24.32
C LEU A 225 1.98 4.87 -25.79
N GLY A 226 1.78 3.62 -26.22
CA GLY A 226 1.40 3.29 -27.60
C GLY A 226 0.18 4.09 -28.06
N GLY A 227 0.28 4.73 -29.23
CA GLY A 227 -0.83 5.47 -29.84
C GLY A 227 -0.91 6.98 -29.55
N LEU A 228 0.03 7.56 -28.80
CA LEU A 228 0.09 9.03 -28.61
C LEU A 228 1.15 9.70 -29.50
N ASP A 229 0.83 10.89 -29.99
CA ASP A 229 1.80 11.81 -30.58
C ASP A 229 2.72 12.40 -29.51
N ALA A 230 3.80 13.09 -29.91
CA ALA A 230 4.77 13.66 -28.96
C ALA A 230 4.11 14.63 -27.98
N ASP A 231 3.15 15.42 -28.46
CA ASP A 231 2.38 16.37 -27.66
C ASP A 231 1.45 15.65 -26.68
N GLY A 232 0.78 14.57 -27.09
CA GLY A 232 -0.05 13.74 -26.24
C GLY A 232 0.75 13.03 -25.15
N ALA A 233 1.90 12.46 -25.48
CA ALA A 233 2.79 11.84 -24.49
C ALA A 233 3.32 12.87 -23.48
N HIS A 234 3.71 14.06 -23.94
CA HIS A 234 4.10 15.16 -23.06
C HIS A 234 2.94 15.62 -22.16
N GLY A 235 1.74 15.77 -22.73
CA GLY A 235 0.52 16.09 -21.98
C GLY A 235 0.20 15.06 -20.90
N LEU A 236 0.30 13.76 -21.21
CA LEU A 236 0.05 12.69 -20.26
C LEU A 236 1.03 12.71 -19.08
N LYS A 237 2.31 13.03 -19.34
CA LYS A 237 3.32 13.22 -18.29
C LYS A 237 3.00 14.41 -17.39
N ILE A 238 2.59 15.54 -17.96
CA ILE A 238 2.17 16.72 -17.18
C ILE A 238 0.97 16.38 -16.30
N ILE A 239 -0.06 15.75 -16.87
CA ILE A 239 -1.26 15.36 -16.14
C ILE A 239 -0.88 14.41 -15.00
N SER A 240 -0.06 13.39 -15.27
CA SER A 240 0.37 12.42 -14.26
C SER A 240 1.13 13.07 -13.10
N ARG A 241 2.10 13.94 -13.39
CA ARG A 241 2.91 14.63 -12.36
C ARG A 241 2.08 15.65 -11.59
N GLY A 242 1.22 16.42 -12.27
CA GLY A 242 0.32 17.38 -11.63
C GLY A 242 -0.69 16.69 -10.71
N THR A 243 -1.31 15.60 -11.20
CA THR A 243 -2.18 14.75 -10.40
C THR A 243 -1.46 14.16 -9.19
N ALA A 244 -0.22 13.69 -9.35
CA ALA A 244 0.55 13.14 -8.23
C ALA A 244 0.77 14.18 -7.11
N ILE A 245 1.12 15.42 -7.46
CA ILE A 245 1.28 16.50 -6.48
C ILE A 245 -0.04 16.79 -5.76
N LEU A 246 -1.15 16.84 -6.50
CA LEU A 246 -2.48 17.10 -5.92
C LEU A 246 -2.91 15.97 -4.98
N LEU A 247 -2.69 14.70 -5.36
CA LEU A 247 -3.01 13.54 -4.52
C LEU A 247 -2.18 13.53 -3.23
N LEU A 248 -0.88 13.82 -3.31
CA LEU A 248 -0.03 13.93 -2.11
C LEU A 248 -0.49 15.07 -1.19
N PHE A 249 -0.89 16.21 -1.76
CA PHE A 249 -1.47 17.30 -0.96
C PHE A 249 -2.77 16.86 -0.27
N VAL A 250 -3.68 16.23 -0.99
CA VAL A 250 -4.93 15.68 -0.43
C VAL A 250 -4.62 14.65 0.66
N TYR A 251 -3.61 13.80 0.47
CA TYR A 251 -3.19 12.84 1.47
C TYR A 251 -2.63 13.49 2.74
N VAL A 252 -1.83 14.55 2.64
CA VAL A 252 -1.37 15.32 3.81
C VAL A 252 -2.55 15.94 4.56
N VAL A 253 -3.53 16.50 3.84
CA VAL A 253 -4.76 17.00 4.46
C VAL A 253 -5.55 15.87 5.12
N TYR A 254 -5.61 14.70 4.50
CA TYR A 254 -6.22 13.50 5.08
C TYR A 254 -5.50 13.04 6.36
N LEU A 255 -4.17 13.04 6.41
CA LEU A 255 -3.43 12.74 7.63
C LEU A 255 -3.73 13.73 8.75
N ILE A 256 -3.88 15.03 8.43
CA ILE A 256 -4.33 16.04 9.42
C ILE A 256 -5.76 15.76 9.87
N PHE A 257 -6.64 15.33 8.95
CA PHE A 257 -8.01 14.93 9.26
C PHE A 257 -8.02 13.74 10.22
N GLN A 258 -7.31 12.68 9.88
CA GLN A 258 -7.26 11.41 10.62
C GLN A 258 -6.55 11.55 11.97
N LEU A 259 -5.43 12.27 12.04
CA LEU A 259 -4.56 12.30 13.23
C LEU A 259 -4.83 13.48 14.16
N LYS A 260 -5.62 14.48 13.73
CA LYS A 260 -5.83 15.70 14.52
C LYS A 260 -7.28 16.15 14.59
N THR A 261 -7.90 16.51 13.47
CA THR A 261 -9.22 17.19 13.54
C THR A 261 -10.36 16.21 13.81
N HIS A 262 -10.25 14.99 13.29
CA HIS A 262 -11.25 13.92 13.42
C HIS A 262 -10.65 12.64 14.01
N ALA A 263 -9.59 12.79 14.82
CA ALA A 263 -8.95 11.67 15.51
C ALA A 263 -9.95 10.79 16.28
N TYR A 264 -11.01 11.37 16.85
CA TYR A 264 -12.04 10.64 17.58
C TYR A 264 -12.79 9.58 16.73
N LEU A 265 -12.89 9.75 15.42
CA LEU A 265 -13.51 8.77 14.52
C LEU A 265 -12.66 7.50 14.38
N TYR A 266 -11.33 7.65 14.46
CA TYR A 266 -10.35 6.57 14.28
C TYR A 266 -9.80 6.03 15.61
N LEU A 267 -9.94 6.79 16.71
CA LEU A 267 -9.55 6.37 18.05
C LEU A 267 -10.49 5.32 18.64
N ALA A 268 -11.79 5.39 18.31
CA ALA A 268 -12.76 4.39 18.74
C ALA A 268 -12.46 3.00 18.14
N GLU A 269 -11.93 2.97 16.91
CA GLU A 269 -11.48 1.75 16.25
C GLU A 269 -10.25 1.16 16.96
N ALA A 270 -9.24 1.98 17.29
CA ALA A 270 -8.02 1.53 17.97
C ALA A 270 -8.26 1.04 19.42
N GLN A 271 -9.15 1.70 20.18
CA GLN A 271 -9.40 1.38 21.59
C GLN A 271 -10.27 0.15 21.83
N ALA A 272 -11.02 -0.33 20.82
CA ALA A 272 -11.83 -1.54 20.96
C ALA A 272 -11.00 -2.84 21.07
N ASP A 273 -9.70 -2.77 20.72
CA ASP A 273 -8.79 -3.92 20.63
C ASP A 273 -7.54 -3.86 21.51
N GLU A 274 -7.24 -2.72 22.12
CA GLU A 274 -6.16 -2.62 23.09
C GLU A 274 -6.59 -3.30 24.42
N GLU A 275 -6.51 -4.63 24.49
CA GLU A 275 -5.77 -5.17 25.63
C GLU A 275 -4.42 -4.46 25.56
N THR A 276 -4.06 -3.68 26.59
CA THR A 276 -2.78 -2.95 26.64
C THR A 276 -1.63 -3.93 26.43
N GLU A 277 -1.26 -4.17 25.17
CA GLU A 277 -0.16 -5.02 24.79
C GLU A 277 1.12 -4.30 25.19
N GLU A 278 1.83 -4.86 26.15
CA GLU A 278 3.13 -4.34 26.51
C GLU A 278 4.10 -4.54 25.32
N PRO A 279 4.95 -3.56 25.02
CA PRO A 279 5.88 -3.66 23.90
C PRO A 279 6.85 -4.83 24.12
N GLU A 280 6.76 -5.85 23.26
CA GLU A 280 7.60 -7.04 23.30
C GLU A 280 9.02 -6.79 22.78
N MET A 281 9.25 -5.63 22.14
CA MET A 281 10.56 -5.20 21.68
C MET A 281 11.02 -3.87 22.30
N ASN A 282 12.33 -3.78 22.56
CA ASN A 282 12.99 -2.51 22.81
C ASN A 282 12.91 -1.62 21.55
N THR A 283 12.64 -0.33 21.72
CA THR A 283 12.51 0.64 20.61
C THR A 283 13.75 0.71 19.73
N LEU A 284 14.95 0.62 20.30
CA LEU A 284 16.19 0.57 19.53
C LEU A 284 16.34 -0.76 18.77
N ALA A 285 15.91 -1.87 19.38
CA ALA A 285 15.91 -3.17 18.73
C ALA A 285 14.91 -3.18 17.55
N ALA A 286 13.70 -2.65 17.75
CA ALA A 286 12.69 -2.48 16.71
C ALA A 286 13.18 -1.57 15.57
N GLY A 287 13.82 -0.44 15.90
CA GLY A 287 14.46 0.44 14.91
C GLY A 287 15.56 -0.25 14.10
N SER A 288 16.45 -1.00 14.76
CA SER A 288 17.49 -1.76 14.08
C SER A 288 16.94 -2.94 13.26
N GLY A 289 15.89 -3.60 13.75
CA GLY A 289 15.19 -4.66 13.03
C GLY A 289 14.48 -4.14 11.78
N LEU A 290 13.79 -3.00 11.89
CA LEU A 290 13.14 -2.33 10.77
C LEU A 290 14.16 -2.02 9.66
N LEU A 291 15.30 -1.41 10.02
CA LEU A 291 16.36 -1.08 9.06
C LEU A 291 16.97 -2.34 8.43
N LEU A 292 17.28 -3.36 9.23
CA LEU A 292 17.84 -4.62 8.74
C LEU A 292 16.91 -5.30 7.73
N VAL A 293 15.62 -5.45 8.10
CA VAL A 293 14.63 -6.10 7.23
C VAL A 293 14.41 -5.27 5.97
N THR A 294 14.33 -3.93 6.07
CA THR A 294 14.23 -3.05 4.89
C THR A 294 15.36 -3.29 3.89
N ILE A 295 16.60 -3.40 4.36
CA ILE A 295 17.77 -3.66 3.51
C ILE A 295 17.67 -5.04 2.85
N ILE A 296 17.35 -6.08 3.63
CA ILE A 296 17.22 -7.46 3.12
C ILE A 296 16.07 -7.55 2.09
N THR A 297 14.93 -6.93 2.38
CA THR A 297 13.79 -6.85 1.46
C THR A 297 14.17 -6.13 0.19
N SER A 298 14.96 -5.05 0.26
CA SER A 298 15.42 -4.34 -0.94
C SER A 298 16.25 -5.23 -1.87
N PHE A 299 17.15 -6.07 -1.34
CA PHE A 299 17.89 -7.03 -2.16
C PHE A 299 16.99 -8.13 -2.73
N CYS A 300 16.07 -8.67 -1.93
CA CYS A 300 15.12 -9.67 -2.42
C CYS A 300 14.18 -9.11 -3.49
N ALA A 301 13.74 -7.86 -3.35
CA ALA A 301 12.94 -7.16 -4.34
C ALA A 301 13.70 -6.93 -5.65
N ASP A 302 14.98 -6.54 -5.57
CA ASP A 302 15.85 -6.38 -6.73
C ASP A 302 15.98 -7.69 -7.52
N TYR A 303 16.23 -8.82 -6.82
CA TYR A 303 16.31 -10.15 -7.44
C TYR A 303 14.97 -10.63 -8.00
N LEU A 304 13.87 -10.37 -7.28
CA LEU A 304 12.52 -10.68 -7.74
C LEU A 304 12.25 -9.97 -9.07
N VAL A 305 12.38 -8.65 -9.10
CA VAL A 305 12.08 -7.83 -10.30
C VAL A 305 12.98 -8.24 -11.45
N GLY A 306 14.29 -8.42 -11.20
CA GLY A 306 15.25 -8.79 -12.24
C GLY A 306 15.00 -10.16 -12.88
N SER A 307 14.17 -11.00 -12.26
CA SER A 307 13.78 -12.32 -12.77
C SER A 307 12.38 -12.37 -13.38
N ILE A 308 11.62 -11.26 -13.36
CA ILE A 308 10.25 -11.20 -13.90
C ILE A 308 10.23 -11.48 -15.39
N GLU A 309 11.10 -10.82 -16.17
CA GLU A 309 11.12 -10.94 -17.63
C GLU A 309 11.28 -12.38 -18.09
N GLU A 310 12.37 -13.02 -17.66
CA GLU A 310 12.71 -14.37 -18.06
C GLU A 310 11.66 -15.38 -17.57
N THR A 311 11.11 -15.17 -16.37
CA THR A 311 10.03 -16.02 -15.83
C THR A 311 8.74 -15.86 -16.66
N ALA A 312 8.37 -14.63 -17.01
CA ALA A 312 7.20 -14.32 -17.81
C ALA A 312 7.29 -14.96 -19.20
N GLU A 313 8.41 -14.80 -19.89
CA GLU A 313 8.64 -15.39 -21.22
C GLU A 313 8.61 -16.92 -21.17
N ARG A 314 9.36 -17.52 -20.24
CA ARG A 314 9.54 -18.96 -20.16
C ARG A 314 8.27 -19.73 -19.85
N TYR A 315 7.46 -19.23 -18.92
CA TYR A 315 6.18 -19.85 -18.56
C TYR A 315 5.01 -19.27 -19.33
N SER A 316 5.27 -18.33 -20.25
CA SER A 316 4.24 -17.61 -21.02
C SER A 316 3.18 -16.98 -20.10
N ILE A 317 3.63 -16.39 -18.99
CA ILE A 317 2.78 -15.68 -18.03
C ILE A 317 2.76 -14.21 -18.41
N PRO A 318 1.58 -13.59 -18.62
CA PRO A 318 1.51 -12.16 -18.89
C PRO A 318 2.13 -11.33 -17.75
N LYS A 319 3.04 -10.41 -18.07
CA LYS A 319 3.62 -9.48 -17.08
C LYS A 319 2.57 -8.72 -16.26
N PRO A 320 1.45 -8.23 -16.85
CA PRO A 320 0.39 -7.62 -16.08
C PRO A 320 -0.24 -8.57 -15.04
N PHE A 321 -0.29 -9.88 -15.31
CA PHE A 321 -0.75 -10.86 -14.32
C PHE A 321 0.22 -10.99 -13.15
N ILE A 322 1.54 -11.03 -13.42
CA ILE A 322 2.57 -11.06 -12.37
C ILE A 322 2.44 -9.81 -11.49
N GLY A 323 2.40 -8.64 -12.12
CA GLY A 323 2.27 -7.36 -11.43
C GLY A 323 0.97 -7.25 -10.65
N LEU A 324 -0.19 -7.43 -11.28
CA LEU A 324 -1.50 -7.13 -10.69
C LEU A 324 -2.02 -8.22 -9.74
N ILE A 325 -1.67 -9.49 -9.95
CA ILE A 325 -2.18 -10.61 -9.15
C ILE A 325 -1.11 -11.12 -8.20
N LEU A 326 0.08 -11.47 -8.68
CA LEU A 326 1.05 -12.20 -7.85
C LEU A 326 1.75 -11.29 -6.83
N LEU A 327 2.33 -10.16 -7.25
CA LEU A 327 3.12 -9.31 -6.36
C LEU A 327 2.33 -8.79 -5.13
N PRO A 328 1.08 -8.29 -5.28
CA PRO A 328 0.25 -7.84 -4.16
C PRO A 328 0.00 -8.89 -3.09
N ILE A 329 -0.22 -10.15 -3.50
CA ILE A 329 -0.53 -11.24 -2.56
C ILE A 329 0.61 -11.42 -1.57
N VAL A 330 1.85 -11.29 -2.03
CA VAL A 330 3.03 -11.43 -1.19
C VAL A 330 3.31 -10.20 -0.36
N ALA A 331 3.20 -9.02 -0.97
CA ALA A 331 3.51 -7.76 -0.31
C ALA A 331 2.54 -7.49 0.86
N ASN A 332 1.26 -7.84 0.69
CA ASN A 332 0.21 -7.66 1.71
C ASN A 332 -0.08 -8.94 2.51
N ALA A 333 0.67 -10.04 2.35
CA ALA A 333 0.34 -11.34 2.95
C ALA A 333 0.09 -11.28 4.47
N ALA A 334 0.87 -10.47 5.18
CA ALA A 334 0.71 -10.28 6.62
C ALA A 334 -0.61 -9.58 6.95
N GLU A 335 -0.95 -8.49 6.26
CA GLU A 335 -2.20 -7.75 6.40
C GLU A 335 -3.42 -8.62 6.06
N HIS A 336 -3.28 -9.52 5.08
CA HIS A 336 -4.33 -10.46 4.71
C HIS A 336 -4.69 -11.36 5.89
N VAL A 337 -3.68 -11.95 6.53
CA VAL A 337 -3.87 -12.88 7.64
C VAL A 337 -4.44 -12.18 8.86
N THR A 338 -3.92 -10.99 9.20
CA THR A 338 -4.42 -10.21 10.35
C THR A 338 -5.86 -9.76 10.16
N SER A 339 -6.22 -9.26 8.97
CA SER A 339 -7.59 -8.84 8.64
C SER A 339 -8.59 -9.99 8.75
N VAL A 340 -8.28 -11.14 8.16
CA VAL A 340 -9.15 -12.33 8.23
C VAL A 340 -9.30 -12.80 9.66
N TRP A 341 -8.21 -12.82 10.44
CA TRP A 341 -8.24 -13.21 11.85
C TRP A 341 -9.08 -12.25 12.71
N MET A 342 -9.01 -10.94 12.47
CA MET A 342 -9.84 -9.94 13.14
C MET A 342 -11.32 -10.11 12.78
N ALA A 343 -11.64 -10.36 11.52
CA ALA A 343 -13.00 -10.64 11.09
C ALA A 343 -13.59 -11.90 11.78
N MET A 344 -12.78 -12.95 11.94
CA MET A 344 -13.18 -14.16 12.70
C MET A 344 -13.39 -13.90 14.20
N LYS A 345 -12.94 -12.77 14.73
CA LYS A 345 -13.20 -12.29 16.09
C LYS A 345 -14.40 -11.34 16.17
N ASN A 346 -15.17 -11.18 15.11
CA ASN A 346 -16.27 -10.22 14.99
C ASN A 346 -15.82 -8.76 15.03
N LYS A 347 -14.57 -8.49 14.63
CA LYS A 347 -13.96 -7.15 14.66
C LYS A 347 -13.93 -6.58 13.24
N MET A 348 -15.13 -6.43 12.67
CA MET A 348 -15.28 -6.07 11.26
C MET A 348 -14.86 -4.61 10.98
N GLU A 349 -15.08 -3.70 11.93
CA GLU A 349 -14.61 -2.31 11.84
C GLU A 349 -13.11 -2.23 11.58
N LEU A 350 -12.31 -2.94 12.38
CA LEU A 350 -10.85 -3.01 12.23
C LEU A 350 -10.43 -3.63 10.90
N THR A 351 -11.13 -4.68 10.49
CA THR A 351 -10.88 -5.36 9.22
C THR A 351 -11.05 -4.40 8.03
N ILE A 352 -12.16 -3.64 8.02
CA ILE A 352 -12.42 -2.63 6.99
C ILE A 352 -11.39 -1.51 7.07
N GLY A 353 -11.04 -1.07 8.28
CA GLY A 353 -9.99 -0.07 8.50
C GLY A 353 -8.64 -0.48 7.91
N ILE A 354 -8.21 -1.73 8.10
CA ILE A 354 -6.98 -2.26 7.51
C ILE A 354 -7.08 -2.29 5.98
N CYS A 355 -8.12 -2.93 5.43
CA CYS A 355 -8.26 -3.12 3.98
C CYS A 355 -8.43 -1.80 3.21
N VAL A 356 -9.41 -0.99 3.61
CA VAL A 356 -9.73 0.28 2.95
C VAL A 356 -8.67 1.34 3.26
N GLY A 357 -8.16 1.38 4.49
CA GLY A 357 -7.11 2.32 4.91
C GLY A 357 -5.81 2.11 4.14
N SER A 358 -5.30 0.87 4.07
CA SER A 358 -4.12 0.50 3.28
C SER A 358 -4.31 0.90 1.81
N SER A 359 -5.48 0.62 1.24
CA SER A 359 -5.79 0.97 -0.14
C SER A 359 -5.83 2.49 -0.42
N ILE A 360 -6.32 3.30 0.53
CA ILE A 360 -6.28 4.77 0.43
C ILE A 360 -4.84 5.26 0.44
N GLN A 361 -4.00 4.68 1.31
CA GLN A 361 -2.58 5.03 1.38
C GLN A 361 -1.88 4.67 0.06
N ILE A 362 -2.17 3.52 -0.53
CA ILE A 362 -1.61 3.15 -1.83
C ILE A 362 -2.04 4.16 -2.92
N ALA A 363 -3.34 4.45 -3.02
CA ALA A 363 -3.88 5.30 -4.08
C ALA A 363 -3.48 6.78 -3.95
N ALA A 364 -3.51 7.33 -2.74
CA ALA A 364 -3.29 8.77 -2.48
C ALA A 364 -1.86 9.11 -2.05
N PHE A 365 -1.05 8.12 -1.66
CA PHE A 365 0.33 8.32 -1.24
C PHE A 365 1.35 7.50 -2.05
N VAL A 366 1.27 6.17 -2.06
CA VAL A 366 2.32 5.33 -2.67
C VAL A 366 2.42 5.53 -4.18
N VAL A 367 1.28 5.45 -4.88
CA VAL A 367 1.20 5.69 -6.33
C VAL A 367 1.77 7.05 -6.73
N PRO A 368 1.28 8.18 -6.18
CA PRO A 368 1.82 9.47 -6.55
C PRO A 368 3.25 9.69 -6.07
N LEU A 369 3.66 9.11 -4.93
CA LEU A 369 5.05 9.13 -4.48
C LEU A 369 5.97 8.50 -5.53
N LEU A 370 5.64 7.31 -6.04
CA LEU A 370 6.45 6.63 -7.05
C LEU A 370 6.53 7.41 -8.35
N VAL A 371 5.47 8.12 -8.77
CA VAL A 371 5.52 9.03 -9.93
C VAL A 371 6.52 10.17 -9.70
N ILE A 372 6.56 10.74 -8.49
CA ILE A 372 7.55 11.78 -8.14
C ILE A 372 8.96 11.19 -8.08
N VAL A 373 9.15 9.99 -7.52
CA VAL A 373 10.44 9.29 -7.52
C VAL A 373 10.90 9.01 -8.94
N GLY A 374 10.01 8.56 -9.83
CA GLY A 374 10.29 8.39 -11.26
C GLY A 374 10.76 9.69 -11.89
N TRP A 375 10.05 10.79 -11.63
CA TRP A 375 10.44 12.11 -12.13
C TRP A 375 11.82 12.55 -11.65
N ILE A 376 12.17 12.32 -10.38
CA ILE A 376 13.48 12.68 -9.82
C ILE A 376 14.59 11.79 -10.39
N THR A 377 14.32 10.50 -10.57
CA THR A 377 15.30 9.50 -11.06
C THR A 377 15.44 9.48 -12.59
N GLY A 378 14.63 10.26 -13.32
CA GLY A 378 14.66 10.33 -14.77
C GLY A 378 13.85 9.25 -15.49
N HIS A 379 13.04 8.48 -14.77
CA HIS A 379 12.13 7.48 -15.32
C HIS A 379 10.75 8.10 -15.58
N ASP A 380 10.20 7.88 -16.77
CA ASP A 380 8.91 8.43 -17.19
C ASP A 380 7.72 7.61 -16.65
N LEU A 381 7.69 7.33 -15.34
CA LEU A 381 6.54 6.71 -14.70
C LEU A 381 5.33 7.65 -14.76
N THR A 382 4.21 7.15 -15.27
CA THR A 382 2.96 7.89 -15.41
C THR A 382 1.83 7.21 -14.63
N LEU A 383 0.74 7.95 -14.42
CA LEU A 383 -0.52 7.43 -13.88
C LEU A 383 -1.42 6.84 -14.97
N PHE A 384 -0.84 6.50 -16.12
CA PHE A 384 -1.56 5.85 -17.19
C PHE A 384 -1.66 4.35 -16.90
N PHE A 385 -2.89 3.91 -16.65
CA PHE A 385 -3.23 2.50 -16.56
C PHE A 385 -4.02 2.11 -17.81
N ALA A 386 -4.01 0.84 -18.19
CA ALA A 386 -4.79 0.40 -19.34
C ALA A 386 -6.28 0.60 -19.08
N ASP A 387 -7.07 0.71 -20.14
CA ASP A 387 -8.52 0.91 -20.04
C ASP A 387 -9.19 -0.18 -19.19
N PHE A 388 -8.81 -1.43 -19.42
CA PHE A 388 -9.32 -2.57 -18.65
C PHE A 388 -9.00 -2.46 -17.16
N GLU A 389 -7.75 -2.14 -16.81
CA GLU A 389 -7.30 -1.94 -15.42
C GLU A 389 -8.07 -0.82 -14.72
N THR A 390 -8.26 0.28 -15.43
CA THR A 390 -8.95 1.46 -14.94
C THR A 390 -10.43 1.18 -14.67
N ILE A 391 -11.09 0.47 -15.59
CA ILE A 391 -12.49 0.05 -15.45
C ILE A 391 -12.64 -0.91 -14.27
N VAL A 392 -11.77 -1.92 -14.19
CA VAL A 392 -11.79 -2.91 -13.11
C VAL A 392 -11.60 -2.23 -11.75
N LEU A 393 -10.62 -1.32 -11.60
CA LEU A 393 -10.41 -0.55 -10.39
C LEU A 393 -11.68 0.24 -10.01
N PHE A 394 -12.22 1.02 -10.94
CA PHE A 394 -13.35 1.88 -10.68
C PHE A 394 -14.61 1.09 -10.26
N VAL A 395 -14.93 0.01 -10.98
CA VAL A 395 -16.07 -0.86 -10.66
C VAL A 395 -15.88 -1.54 -9.31
N SER A 396 -14.66 -1.99 -8.99
CA SER A 396 -14.34 -2.64 -7.72
C SER A 396 -14.52 -1.70 -6.53
N VAL A 397 -14.05 -0.46 -6.65
CA VAL A 397 -14.20 0.57 -5.62
C VAL A 397 -15.67 0.92 -5.42
N LEU A 398 -16.44 1.10 -6.51
CA LEU A 398 -17.87 1.34 -6.41
C LEU A 398 -18.61 0.19 -5.72
N LEU A 399 -18.31 -1.06 -6.07
CA LEU A 399 -18.92 -2.23 -5.45
C LEU A 399 -18.65 -2.26 -3.94
N VAL A 400 -17.39 -2.07 -3.54
CA VAL A 400 -17.00 -2.10 -2.13
C VAL A 400 -17.64 -0.96 -1.36
N ASN A 401 -17.76 0.23 -1.96
CA ASN A 401 -18.47 1.36 -1.35
C ASN A 401 -19.94 1.05 -1.12
N PHE A 402 -20.61 0.38 -2.06
CA PHE A 402 -22.00 -0.05 -1.89
C PHE A 402 -22.16 -1.08 -0.78
N LEU A 403 -21.23 -2.05 -0.69
CA LEU A 403 -21.27 -3.07 0.36
C LEU A 403 -21.01 -2.51 1.75
N ILE A 404 -20.15 -1.51 1.88
CA ILE A 404 -19.82 -0.91 3.18
C ILE A 404 -20.92 0.06 3.65
N GLN A 405 -21.81 0.50 2.75
CA GLN A 405 -22.73 1.61 3.02
C GLN A 405 -23.80 1.30 4.07
N ASP A 406 -24.24 0.05 4.16
CA ASP A 406 -25.33 -0.35 5.07
C ASP A 406 -24.87 -0.71 6.49
N GLY A 407 -23.55 -0.72 6.73
CA GLY A 407 -22.95 -1.01 8.04
C GLY A 407 -22.97 -2.47 8.44
N LYS A 408 -23.24 -3.37 7.48
CA LYS A 408 -23.36 -4.81 7.72
C LYS A 408 -22.46 -5.58 6.77
N SER A 409 -22.09 -6.79 7.19
CA SER A 409 -21.37 -7.73 6.34
C SER A 409 -21.86 -9.16 6.57
N ASN A 410 -21.84 -9.96 5.50
CA ASN A 410 -22.19 -11.37 5.55
C ASN A 410 -21.31 -12.21 4.61
N TYR A 411 -21.40 -13.54 4.71
CA TYR A 411 -20.57 -14.45 3.94
C TYR A 411 -20.83 -14.39 2.42
N MET A 412 -22.04 -14.01 1.99
CA MET A 412 -22.38 -13.92 0.56
C MET A 412 -21.70 -12.72 -0.10
N GLU A 413 -21.62 -11.59 0.60
CA GLU A 413 -20.86 -10.43 0.15
C GLU A 413 -19.37 -10.76 0.06
N GLY A 414 -18.85 -11.48 1.05
CA GLY A 414 -17.47 -11.98 1.02
C GLY A 414 -17.19 -12.87 -0.19
N LEU A 415 -18.08 -13.84 -0.45
CA LEU A 415 -17.97 -14.72 -1.61
C LEU A 415 -18.05 -13.94 -2.94
N MET A 416 -18.90 -12.91 -3.02
CA MET A 416 -19.02 -12.06 -4.21
C MET A 416 -17.72 -11.31 -4.50
N LEU A 417 -17.09 -10.72 -3.48
CA LEU A 417 -15.82 -10.01 -3.61
C LEU A 417 -14.67 -10.94 -4.04
N VAL A 418 -14.54 -12.11 -3.41
CA VAL A 418 -13.54 -13.12 -3.79
C VAL A 418 -13.77 -13.60 -5.22
N THR A 419 -15.03 -13.86 -5.59
CA THR A 419 -15.38 -14.31 -6.95
C THR A 419 -15.02 -13.25 -7.99
N LEU A 420 -15.32 -11.97 -7.72
CA LEU A 420 -14.93 -10.88 -8.61
C LEU A 420 -13.40 -10.81 -8.77
N TYR A 421 -12.64 -10.91 -7.67
CA TYR A 421 -11.17 -10.93 -7.73
C TYR A 421 -10.65 -12.10 -8.58
N LEU A 422 -11.21 -13.29 -8.44
CA LEU A 422 -10.83 -14.46 -9.25
C LEU A 422 -11.19 -14.28 -10.74
N VAL A 423 -12.33 -13.68 -11.05
CA VAL A 423 -12.71 -13.35 -12.43
C VAL A 423 -11.74 -12.34 -13.04
N ILE A 424 -11.35 -11.32 -12.26
CA ILE A 424 -10.31 -10.35 -12.67
C ILE A 424 -8.99 -11.07 -12.91
N ALA A 425 -8.55 -11.96 -12.00
CA ALA A 425 -7.32 -12.72 -12.16
C ALA A 425 -7.33 -13.58 -13.44
N LEU A 426 -8.45 -14.25 -13.73
CA LEU A 426 -8.63 -15.02 -14.96
C LEU A 426 -8.59 -14.13 -16.21
N ALA A 427 -9.17 -12.92 -16.15
CA ALA A 427 -9.12 -11.98 -17.27
C ALA A 427 -7.68 -11.51 -17.56
N PHE A 428 -6.89 -11.18 -16.53
CA PHE A 428 -5.48 -10.83 -16.67
C PHE A 428 -4.58 -12.01 -17.07
N TRP A 429 -4.99 -13.24 -16.76
CA TRP A 429 -4.27 -14.43 -17.21
C TRP A 429 -4.37 -14.64 -18.73
N VAL A 430 -5.49 -14.21 -19.33
CA VAL A 430 -5.77 -14.40 -20.77
C VAL A 430 -5.41 -13.16 -21.61
N SER A 431 -5.21 -11.99 -20.97
CA SER A 431 -5.01 -10.69 -21.62
C SER A 431 -3.65 -10.53 -22.31
#